data_AF-A0A8D8H7N4-F1
#
_entry.id   AF-A0A8D8H7N4-F1
#
_cell.length_a   1.000
_cell.length_b   1.000
_cell.length_c   1.000
_cell.angle_alpha   90.00
_cell.angle_beta   90.00
_cell.angle_gamma   90.00
#
_symmetry.space_group_name_H-M   'P 1'
#
loop_
_entity.id
_entity.type
_entity.pdbx_description
1 polymer ?
#
loop_
_entity_poly.entity_id
_entity_poly.type
_entity_poly.pdbx_seq_one_letter_code
_entity_poly.pdbx_strand_id
1 'polypeptide(L)'
;MDAVAAGMTVRMAQTKFGISRSALHRYLKQARLNPDEPVQVGRKGGPIWLPENLEKELVSTVMLFSTQDNALTSLDLRCLVKSYLDRENLVISKFKDNMPGYDWSQSFVTRHGLTDFMAGRTKRRKKDSAREKQDPTLADPLECFVKVELDELEDDPS
;
A
#
# COMPACT_ATOMS: atom_id res chain seq x y z
N MET A 1 -7.23 -29.05 0.16
CA MET A 1 -8.67 -29.39 0.00
C MET A 1 -8.85 -30.85 -0.42
N ASP A 2 -7.74 -31.55 -0.53
CA ASP A 2 -7.59 -32.96 -0.92
C ASP A 2 -8.26 -33.90 0.09
N ALA A 3 -8.44 -33.45 1.33
CA ALA A 3 -9.18 -34.19 2.35
C ALA A 3 -10.65 -34.43 1.98
N VAL A 4 -11.32 -33.48 1.32
CA VAL A 4 -12.71 -33.66 0.84
C VAL A 4 -12.74 -34.55 -0.40
N ALA A 5 -11.74 -34.43 -1.28
CA ALA A 5 -11.57 -35.35 -2.41
C ALA A 5 -11.28 -36.78 -1.96
N ALA A 6 -10.58 -36.96 -0.83
CA ALA A 6 -10.30 -38.24 -0.18
C ALA A 6 -11.51 -38.82 0.60
N GLY A 7 -12.72 -38.30 0.40
CA GLY A 7 -13.97 -38.85 0.95
C GLY A 7 -14.47 -38.19 2.24
N MET A 8 -13.80 -37.16 2.76
CA MET A 8 -14.30 -36.42 3.93
C MET A 8 -15.54 -35.59 3.57
N THR A 9 -16.58 -35.65 4.39
CA THR A 9 -17.76 -34.79 4.20
C THR A 9 -17.42 -33.31 4.42
N VAL A 10 -18.11 -32.41 3.70
CA VAL A 10 -17.95 -30.95 3.84
C VAL A 10 -18.18 -30.49 5.30
N ARG A 11 -19.09 -31.16 6.02
CA ARG A 11 -19.38 -30.88 7.43
C ARG A 11 -18.19 -31.23 8.33
N MET A 12 -17.54 -32.37 8.13
CA MET A 12 -16.34 -32.73 8.88
C MET A 12 -15.18 -31.79 8.55
N ALA A 13 -15.03 -31.40 7.29
CA ALA A 13 -14.01 -30.44 6.89
C ALA A 13 -14.22 -29.06 7.54
N GLN A 14 -15.47 -28.58 7.66
CA GLN A 14 -15.77 -27.35 8.39
C GLN A 14 -15.28 -27.42 9.83
N THR A 15 -15.62 -28.49 10.56
CA THR A 15 -15.23 -28.64 11.97
C THR A 15 -13.71 -28.79 12.12
N LYS A 16 -13.07 -29.54 11.23
CA LYS A 16 -11.63 -29.81 11.29
C LYS A 16 -10.78 -28.60 10.95
N PHE A 17 -11.17 -27.82 9.93
CA PHE A 17 -10.36 -26.71 9.42
C PHE A 17 -10.90 -25.33 9.80
N GLY A 18 -12.06 -25.24 10.46
CA GLY A 18 -12.69 -23.97 10.82
C GLY A 18 -13.17 -23.14 9.61
N ILE A 19 -13.24 -23.74 8.42
CA ILE A 19 -13.64 -23.04 7.18
C ILE A 19 -15.16 -23.13 7.02
N SER A 20 -15.81 -22.02 6.72
CA SER A 20 -17.26 -22.00 6.52
C SER A 20 -17.70 -22.92 5.36
N ARG A 21 -18.88 -23.55 5.50
CA ARG A 21 -19.43 -24.41 4.43
C ARG A 21 -19.53 -23.68 3.10
N SER A 22 -19.93 -22.41 3.10
CA SER A 22 -20.06 -21.61 1.89
C SER A 22 -18.75 -21.44 1.15
N ALA A 23 -17.63 -21.25 1.88
CA ALA A 23 -16.30 -21.19 1.27
C ALA A 23 -15.88 -22.55 0.69
N LEU A 24 -16.15 -23.64 1.42
CA LEU A 24 -15.91 -25.01 0.93
C LEU A 24 -16.70 -25.30 -0.35
N HIS A 25 -17.99 -24.98 -0.38
CA HIS A 25 -18.84 -25.15 -1.56
C HIS A 25 -18.39 -24.31 -2.76
N ARG A 26 -18.01 -23.05 -2.53
CA ARG A 26 -17.49 -22.17 -3.59
C ARG A 26 -16.23 -22.77 -4.22
N TYR A 27 -15.30 -23.23 -3.39
CA TYR A 27 -14.07 -23.86 -3.82
C TYR A 27 -14.34 -25.13 -4.63
N LEU A 28 -15.17 -26.04 -4.10
CA LEU A 28 -15.52 -27.31 -4.77
C LEU A 28 -16.25 -27.08 -6.10
N LYS A 29 -17.09 -26.05 -6.18
CA LYS A 29 -17.76 -25.67 -7.43
C LYS A 29 -16.74 -25.25 -8.49
N GLN A 30 -15.76 -24.43 -8.12
CA GLN A 30 -14.72 -23.97 -9.04
C GLN A 30 -13.82 -25.12 -9.50
N ALA A 31 -13.44 -26.03 -8.58
CA ALA A 31 -12.67 -27.23 -8.90
C ALA A 31 -13.37 -28.18 -9.89
N ARG A 32 -14.72 -28.23 -9.85
CA ARG A 32 -15.51 -29.06 -10.78
C ARG A 32 -15.64 -28.46 -12.17
N LEU A 33 -15.67 -27.13 -12.26
CA LEU A 33 -15.81 -26.41 -13.53
C LEU A 33 -14.50 -26.43 -14.33
N ASN A 34 -13.37 -26.27 -13.64
CA ASN A 34 -12.05 -26.25 -14.24
C ASN A 34 -11.18 -27.33 -13.56
N PRO A 35 -11.29 -28.61 -13.99
CA PRO A 35 -10.58 -29.73 -13.35
C PRO A 35 -9.07 -29.72 -13.59
N ASP A 36 -8.62 -29.20 -14.74
CA ASP A 36 -7.20 -29.19 -15.13
C ASP A 36 -6.44 -27.98 -14.55
N GLU A 37 -7.15 -27.01 -13.98
CA GLU A 37 -6.57 -25.79 -13.43
C GLU A 37 -6.66 -25.77 -11.90
N PRO A 38 -5.62 -25.31 -11.20
CA PRO A 38 -5.69 -25.11 -9.75
C PRO A 38 -6.75 -24.07 -9.42
N VAL A 39 -7.55 -24.33 -8.39
CA VAL A 39 -8.57 -23.39 -7.91
C VAL A 39 -7.93 -22.07 -7.48
N GLN A 40 -8.17 -21.03 -8.27
CA GLN A 40 -7.71 -19.67 -8.00
C GLN A 40 -8.50 -19.09 -6.83
N VAL A 41 -7.94 -19.16 -5.62
CA VAL A 41 -8.40 -18.37 -4.48
C VAL A 41 -7.83 -16.96 -4.63
N GLY A 42 -8.70 -16.00 -4.95
CA GLY A 42 -8.31 -14.60 -5.11
C GLY A 42 -7.59 -14.04 -3.88
N ARG A 43 -6.83 -12.96 -4.09
CA ARG A 43 -6.11 -12.27 -3.00
C ARG A 43 -7.09 -11.95 -1.87
N LYS A 44 -6.67 -12.23 -0.63
CA LYS A 44 -7.44 -11.88 0.56
C LYS A 44 -7.44 -10.35 0.70
N GLY A 45 -8.60 -9.73 0.55
CA GLY A 45 -8.77 -8.28 0.67
C GLY A 45 -9.68 -7.70 -0.41
N GLY A 46 -9.97 -6.40 -0.28
CA GLY A 46 -10.67 -5.65 -1.33
C GLY A 46 -9.78 -5.41 -2.56
N PRO A 47 -10.37 -4.93 -3.67
CA PRO A 47 -9.61 -4.56 -4.85
C PRO A 47 -8.60 -3.45 -4.53
N ILE A 48 -7.51 -3.45 -5.29
CA ILE A 48 -6.51 -2.39 -5.27
C ILE A 48 -7.08 -1.23 -6.09
N TRP A 49 -7.19 -0.05 -5.46
CA TRP A 49 -7.79 1.12 -6.10
C TRP A 49 -6.78 1.99 -6.87
N LEU A 50 -5.48 1.81 -6.61
CA LEU A 50 -4.40 2.52 -7.29
C LEU A 50 -3.83 1.66 -8.43
N PRO A 51 -3.35 2.27 -9.51
CA PRO A 51 -2.65 1.53 -10.55
C PRO A 51 -1.31 0.98 -10.03
N GLU A 52 -0.87 -0.14 -10.60
CA GLU A 52 0.26 -0.91 -10.08
C GLU A 52 1.60 -0.15 -10.12
N ASN A 53 1.81 0.66 -11.16
CA ASN A 53 2.99 1.52 -11.29
C ASN A 53 3.08 2.51 -10.12
N LEU A 54 1.98 3.20 -9.84
CA LEU A 54 1.89 4.15 -8.73
C LEU A 54 2.09 3.47 -7.39
N GLU A 55 1.48 2.29 -7.20
CA GLU A 55 1.64 1.53 -5.96
C GLU A 55 3.11 1.17 -5.72
N LYS A 56 3.87 0.82 -6.77
CA LYS A 56 5.32 0.55 -6.68
C LYS A 56 6.14 1.80 -6.36
N GLU A 57 5.86 2.93 -6.98
CA GLU A 57 6.52 4.21 -6.71
C GLU A 57 6.28 4.70 -5.28
N LEU A 58 5.06 4.52 -4.76
CA LEU A 58 4.75 4.85 -3.37
C LEU A 58 5.54 3.97 -2.40
N VAL A 59 5.67 2.68 -2.69
CA VAL A 59 6.46 1.76 -1.85
C VAL A 59 7.94 2.15 -1.84
N SER A 60 8.54 2.46 -3.01
CA SER A 60 9.95 2.89 -3.08
C SER A 60 10.18 4.20 -2.32
N THR A 61 9.24 5.13 -2.44
CA THR A 61 9.27 6.42 -1.73
C THR A 61 9.24 6.22 -0.22
N VAL A 62 8.33 5.38 0.30
CA VAL A 62 8.25 5.08 1.73
C VAL A 62 9.53 4.41 2.25
N MET A 63 10.11 3.49 1.47
CA MET A 63 11.40 2.87 1.83
C MET A 63 12.54 3.89 1.88
N LEU A 64 12.59 4.83 0.93
CA LEU A 64 13.58 5.91 0.91
C LEU A 64 13.47 6.81 2.16
N PHE A 65 12.25 7.19 2.56
CA PHE A 65 12.08 7.99 3.77
C PHE A 65 12.53 7.24 5.03
N SER A 66 12.34 5.92 5.07
CA SER A 66 12.82 5.13 6.19
C SER A 66 14.35 5.05 6.30
N THR A 67 15.10 5.14 5.20
CA THR A 67 16.57 5.18 5.28
C THR A 67 17.05 6.52 5.84
N GLN A 68 16.28 7.58 5.61
CA GLN A 68 16.56 8.95 6.03
C GLN A 68 16.06 9.28 7.44
N ASP A 69 16.11 8.36 8.41
CA ASP A 69 15.74 8.55 9.84
C ASP A 69 14.41 9.29 10.12
N ASN A 70 13.55 9.43 9.11
CA ASN A 70 12.30 10.14 9.12
C ASN A 70 11.18 9.11 9.05
N ALA A 71 10.44 8.98 10.15
CA ALA A 71 9.30 8.07 10.19
C ALA A 71 8.12 8.72 9.46
N LEU A 72 7.72 8.12 8.34
CA LEU A 72 6.56 8.57 7.58
C LEU A 72 5.29 8.15 8.33
N THR A 73 4.41 9.10 8.63
CA THR A 73 3.17 8.79 9.36
C THR A 73 2.06 8.33 8.40
N SER A 74 1.04 7.68 8.95
CA SER A 74 -0.15 7.31 8.16
C SER A 74 -0.90 8.52 7.56
N LEU A 75 -0.70 9.72 8.10
CA LEU A 75 -1.24 10.95 7.53
C LEU A 75 -0.41 11.36 6.30
N ASP A 76 0.92 11.36 6.43
CA ASP A 76 1.83 11.72 5.34
C ASP A 76 1.62 10.83 4.11
N LEU A 77 1.44 9.52 4.32
CA LEU A 77 1.13 8.58 3.23
C LEU A 77 -0.18 8.95 2.51
N ARG A 78 -1.22 9.36 3.26
CA ARG A 78 -2.50 9.76 2.67
C ARG A 78 -2.39 11.08 1.92
N CYS A 79 -1.66 12.05 2.48
CA CYS A 79 -1.39 13.32 1.83
C CYS A 79 -0.58 13.13 0.55
N LEU A 80 0.45 12.27 0.56
CA LEU A 80 1.27 11.95 -0.60
C LEU A 80 0.42 11.42 -1.76
N VAL A 81 -0.46 10.45 -1.46
CA VAL A 81 -1.36 9.87 -2.46
C VAL A 81 -2.36 10.90 -2.97
N LYS A 82 -2.93 11.73 -2.08
CA LYS A 82 -3.83 12.81 -2.50
C LYS A 82 -3.13 13.79 -3.44
N SER A 83 -1.94 14.28 -3.08
CA SER A 83 -1.16 15.20 -3.90
C SER A 83 -0.82 14.61 -5.27
N TYR A 84 -0.50 13.31 -5.33
CA TYR A 84 -0.27 12.63 -6.60
C TYR A 84 -1.55 12.57 -7.45
N LEU A 85 -2.67 12.13 -6.87
CA LEU A 85 -3.96 12.05 -7.58
C LEU A 85 -4.42 13.41 -8.11
N ASP A 86 -4.23 14.45 -7.32
CA ASP A 86 -4.57 15.83 -7.70
C ASP A 86 -3.66 16.33 -8.84
N ARG A 87 -2.36 16.00 -8.81
CA ARG A 87 -1.40 16.35 -9.88
C ARG A 87 -1.71 15.65 -11.20
N GLU A 88 -2.03 14.35 -11.13
CA GLU A 88 -2.38 13.55 -12.31
C GLU A 88 -3.84 13.73 -12.76
N ASN A 89 -4.61 14.58 -12.09
CA ASN A 89 -6.06 14.76 -12.31
C ASN A 89 -6.85 13.44 -12.27
N LEU A 90 -6.41 12.48 -11.46
CA LEU A 90 -7.04 11.18 -11.28
C LEU A 90 -8.05 11.23 -10.14
N VAL A 91 -9.30 10.86 -10.42
CA VAL A 91 -10.36 10.81 -9.42
C VAL A 91 -10.72 9.36 -9.09
N ILE A 92 -10.47 8.97 -7.84
CA ILE A 92 -10.86 7.65 -7.33
C ILE A 92 -12.15 7.81 -6.53
N SER A 93 -13.27 7.30 -7.05
CA SER A 93 -14.61 7.44 -6.46
C SER A 93 -14.76 6.90 -5.03
N LYS A 94 -13.83 6.05 -4.58
CA LYS A 94 -13.79 5.50 -3.21
C LYS A 94 -13.11 6.43 -2.21
N PHE A 95 -12.31 7.38 -2.69
CA PHE A 95 -11.65 8.37 -1.85
C PHE A 95 -12.51 9.61 -1.80
N LYS A 96 -12.89 10.01 -0.59
CA LYS A 96 -13.63 11.25 -0.39
C LYS A 96 -12.66 12.40 -0.63
N ASP A 97 -12.98 13.29 -1.56
CA ASP A 97 -12.14 14.45 -1.92
C ASP A 97 -10.70 14.04 -2.31
N ASN A 98 -10.56 12.92 -3.03
CA ASN A 98 -9.27 12.29 -3.40
C ASN A 98 -8.37 11.93 -2.21
N MET A 99 -8.85 12.03 -0.97
CA MET A 99 -8.12 11.68 0.23
C MET A 99 -8.37 10.21 0.58
N PRO A 100 -7.33 9.37 0.61
CA PRO A 100 -7.50 7.98 1.05
C PRO A 100 -7.90 7.91 2.52
N GLY A 101 -8.76 6.95 2.86
CA GLY A 101 -9.19 6.71 4.24
C GLY A 101 -8.08 6.09 5.10
N TYR A 102 -8.29 6.07 6.42
CA TYR A 102 -7.39 5.39 7.37
C TYR A 102 -7.29 3.88 7.11
N ASP A 103 -8.42 3.23 6.82
CA ASP A 103 -8.43 1.79 6.54
C ASP A 103 -7.63 1.44 5.28
N TRP A 104 -7.62 2.35 4.29
CA TRP A 104 -6.81 2.20 3.09
C TRP A 104 -5.33 2.24 3.44
N SER A 105 -4.87 3.20 4.24
CA SER A 105 -3.44 3.31 4.58
C SER A 105 -2.96 2.13 5.42
N GLN A 106 -3.77 1.65 6.37
CA GLN A 106 -3.49 0.43 7.12
C GLN A 106 -3.39 -0.81 6.21
N SER A 107 -4.32 -0.93 5.27
CA SER A 107 -4.33 -2.03 4.30
C SER A 107 -3.13 -1.99 3.35
N PHE A 108 -2.72 -0.78 2.91
CA PHE A 108 -1.54 -0.58 2.07
C PHE A 108 -0.26 -1.01 2.80
N VAL A 109 -0.07 -0.53 4.03
CA VAL A 109 1.11 -0.86 4.84
C VAL A 109 1.21 -2.35 5.10
N THR A 110 0.09 -2.98 5.47
CA THR A 110 0.04 -4.43 5.74
C THR A 110 0.33 -5.26 4.49
N ARG A 111 -0.19 -4.84 3.33
CA ARG A 111 -0.01 -5.55 2.05
C ARG A 111 1.44 -5.56 1.58
N HIS A 112 2.15 -4.47 1.82
CA HIS A 112 3.55 -4.29 1.40
C HIS A 112 4.57 -4.53 2.51
N GLY A 113 4.14 -4.99 3.69
CA GLY A 113 5.03 -5.26 4.82
C GLY A 113 5.74 -4.03 5.35
N LEU A 114 5.15 -2.84 5.20
CA LEU A 114 5.79 -1.56 5.55
C LEU A 114 5.65 -1.18 7.03
N THR A 115 5.12 -2.09 7.85
CA THR A 115 4.81 -1.82 9.27
C THR A 115 6.02 -1.32 10.04
N ASP A 116 7.19 -1.91 9.80
CA ASP A 116 8.44 -1.56 10.50
C ASP A 116 8.98 -0.18 10.10
N PHE A 117 8.63 0.30 8.90
CA PHE A 117 9.05 1.60 8.36
C PHE A 117 8.13 2.74 8.80
N MET A 118 6.83 2.46 8.96
CA MET A 118 5.81 3.43 9.37
C MET A 118 5.65 3.54 10.89
N ALA A 119 5.86 2.44 11.62
CA ALA A 119 5.86 2.43 13.08
C ALA A 119 7.17 3.07 13.56
N GLY A 120 7.20 4.41 13.58
CA GLY A 120 8.37 5.17 13.93
C GLY A 120 9.06 4.62 15.17
N ARG A 121 10.40 4.59 15.11
CA ARG A 121 11.33 4.54 16.26
C ARG A 121 11.08 5.74 17.18
N THR A 122 9.89 5.79 17.79
CA THR A 122 9.37 6.86 18.65
C THR A 122 10.10 6.92 20.00
N LYS A 123 11.12 6.09 20.23
CA LYS A 123 11.95 6.10 21.43
C LYS A 123 13.10 7.12 21.42
N ARG A 124 13.35 7.90 20.35
CA ARG A 124 14.58 8.75 20.28
C ARG A 124 14.41 10.27 20.21
N ARG A 125 13.20 10.86 20.21
CA ARG A 125 13.06 12.33 20.16
C ARG A 125 12.16 12.92 21.24
N LYS A 126 12.51 12.68 22.51
CA LYS A 126 12.04 13.50 23.65
C LYS A 126 13.14 14.38 24.27
N LYS A 127 14.33 14.46 23.69
CA LYS A 127 15.47 15.17 24.31
C LYS A 127 15.98 16.42 23.57
N ASP A 128 15.69 16.60 22.27
CA ASP A 128 16.43 17.60 21.48
C ASP A 128 15.61 18.82 21.01
N SER A 129 14.30 18.88 21.23
CA SER A 129 13.47 20.02 20.77
C SER A 129 13.50 21.25 21.70
N ALA A 130 14.49 21.37 22.59
CA ALA A 130 14.67 22.55 23.44
C ALA A 130 15.58 23.63 22.83
N ARG A 131 16.12 23.45 21.61
CA ARG A 131 17.06 24.44 21.06
C ARG A 131 17.17 24.38 19.53
N GLU A 132 16.27 25.05 18.82
CA GLU A 132 16.61 25.67 17.54
C GLU A 132 15.55 26.75 17.29
N LYS A 133 16.00 28.00 17.17
CA LYS A 133 15.13 29.15 16.92
C LYS A 133 14.74 29.16 15.44
N GLN A 134 13.60 29.77 15.13
CA GLN A 134 13.10 30.00 13.79
C GLN A 134 14.13 30.73 12.91
N ASP A 135 14.51 30.12 11.77
CA ASP A 135 15.10 30.82 10.62
C ASP A 135 14.07 30.80 9.48
N PRO A 136 13.58 31.97 8.99
CA PRO A 136 12.46 32.05 8.05
C PRO A 136 12.91 32.02 6.58
N THR A 137 13.82 31.10 6.23
CA THR A 137 14.24 30.87 4.83
C THR A 137 14.53 29.40 4.62
N LEU A 138 13.50 28.55 4.66
CA LEU A 138 13.61 27.18 4.18
C LEU A 138 12.42 26.90 3.28
N ALA A 139 12.73 26.65 2.01
CA ALA A 139 11.77 26.33 0.97
C ALA A 139 10.81 25.23 1.40
N ASP A 140 9.57 25.36 0.94
CA ASP A 140 8.48 24.43 1.15
C ASP A 140 8.96 22.99 0.83
N PRO A 141 8.82 21.99 1.74
CA PRO A 141 9.28 20.62 1.49
C PRO A 141 8.65 19.95 0.25
N LEU A 142 7.62 20.56 -0.32
CA LEU A 142 6.97 20.17 -1.56
C LEU A 142 7.68 20.68 -2.84
N GLU A 143 8.60 21.64 -2.74
CA GLU A 143 9.35 22.16 -3.89
C GLU A 143 10.44 21.18 -4.39
N CYS A 144 10.95 20.30 -3.53
CA CYS A 144 11.93 19.27 -3.95
C CYS A 144 11.32 18.18 -4.85
N PHE A 145 10.00 18.14 -5.04
CA PHE A 145 9.33 17.13 -5.85
C PHE A 145 9.12 17.51 -7.33
N VAL A 146 9.59 18.69 -7.77
CA VAL A 146 9.40 19.16 -9.17
C VAL A 146 10.69 19.14 -10.00
N LYS A 147 11.85 18.76 -9.45
CA LYS A 147 13.09 18.62 -10.24
C LYS A 147 13.46 17.17 -10.53
N VAL A 148 12.62 16.51 -11.33
CA VAL A 148 13.04 15.36 -12.15
C VAL A 148 12.34 15.48 -13.50
N GLU A 149 12.72 16.49 -14.29
CA GLU A 149 12.59 16.56 -15.76
C GLU A 149 12.86 18.01 -16.19
N LEU A 150 14.13 18.34 -16.45
CA LEU A 150 14.60 19.40 -17.36
C LEU A 150 16.10 19.58 -17.11
N ASP A 151 16.89 18.64 -17.65
CA ASP A 151 18.31 18.83 -17.91
C ASP A 151 18.70 17.87 -19.06
N GLU A 152 18.18 18.14 -20.24
CA GLU A 152 18.90 17.92 -21.50
C GLU A 152 18.67 19.17 -22.35
N LEU A 153 19.41 20.23 -22.04
CA LEU A 153 19.49 21.44 -22.84
C LEU A 153 20.93 21.54 -23.36
N GLU A 154 21.02 21.49 -24.69
CA GLU A 154 21.99 22.20 -25.52
C GLU A 154 23.49 22.00 -25.24
N ASP A 155 24.12 21.20 -26.10
CA ASP A 155 25.50 21.44 -26.53
C ASP A 155 25.58 21.16 -28.04
N ASP A 156 25.56 22.21 -28.86
CA ASP A 156 26.40 22.23 -30.07
C ASP A 156 26.79 23.69 -30.38
N PRO A 157 28.02 24.11 -30.04
CA PRO A 157 28.53 25.43 -30.39
C PRO A 157 29.13 25.46 -31.80
N SER A 158 28.61 26.41 -32.61
CA SER A 158 29.24 27.11 -33.76
C SER A 158 29.68 26.31 -34.99
#